data_AF-A0A8F4NUZ8-F1
#
_entry.id   AF-A0A8F4NUZ8-F1
#
_cell.length_a   1.000
_cell.length_b   1.000
_cell.length_c   1.000
_cell.angle_alpha   90.00
_cell.angle_beta   90.00
_cell.angle_gamma   90.00
#
_symmetry.space_group_name_H-M   'P 1'
#
loop_
_entity.id
_entity.type
_entity.pdbx_description
1 polymer ?
#
loop_
_entity_poly.entity_id
_entity_poly.type
_entity_poly.pdbx_seq_one_letter_code
_entity_poly.pdbx_strand_id
1 'polypeptide(L)'
;MTTARALSDGLAYLLACFNAFCIQAHLTSRFSPAFSKNLATQLPHHNKAIFWWLGVSDETLRYMFVSLNAGLGLLLALPGWRSTGLKVALALLCVGFTSDMKLKEKWLLHFLSHLVLLSITMAAIYVR
;
A
#
# COMPACT_ATOMS: atom_id res chain seq x y z
N MET A 1 -4.88 -24.71 15.53
CA MET A 1 -4.31 -23.36 15.74
C MET A 1 -3.05 -23.07 14.92
N THR A 2 -2.18 -24.06 14.67
CA THR A 2 -0.97 -23.89 13.84
C THR A 2 -1.24 -23.49 12.39
N THR A 3 -2.28 -24.05 11.76
CA THR A 3 -2.66 -23.74 10.37
C THR A 3 -3.20 -22.32 10.18
N ALA A 4 -4.03 -21.84 11.11
CA ALA A 4 -4.62 -20.50 11.05
C ALA A 4 -3.53 -19.40 11.18
N ARG A 5 -2.61 -19.56 12.14
CA ARG A 5 -1.42 -18.70 12.25
C ARG A 5 -0.55 -18.73 11.00
N ALA A 6 -0.27 -19.91 10.46
CA ALA A 6 0.52 -20.04 9.23
C ALA A 6 -0.14 -19.33 8.05
N LEU A 7 -1.48 -19.35 7.95
CA LEU A 7 -2.22 -18.61 6.92
C LEU A 7 -2.12 -17.09 7.15
N SER A 8 -2.33 -16.61 8.36
CA SER A 8 -2.17 -15.17 8.70
C SER A 8 -0.77 -14.68 8.36
N ASP A 9 0.24 -15.48 8.68
CA ASP A 9 1.64 -15.20 8.40
C ASP A 9 1.92 -15.16 6.90
N GLY A 10 1.41 -16.13 6.14
CA GLY A 10 1.52 -16.16 4.69
C GLY A 10 0.89 -14.93 4.02
N LEU A 11 -0.30 -14.53 4.45
CA LEU A 11 -0.97 -13.33 3.95
C LEU A 11 -0.22 -12.05 4.34
N ALA A 12 0.34 -11.97 5.54
CA ALA A 12 1.16 -10.84 5.96
C ALA A 12 2.46 -10.73 5.14
N TYR A 13 3.11 -11.85 4.82
CA TYR A 13 4.28 -11.85 3.93
C TYR A 13 3.91 -11.45 2.50
N LEU A 14 2.75 -11.87 1.99
CA LEU A 14 2.25 -11.41 0.69
C LEU A 14 2.10 -9.88 0.66
N LEU A 15 1.51 -9.30 1.71
CA LEU A 15 1.39 -7.85 1.86
C LEU A 15 2.76 -7.15 2.00
N ALA A 16 3.71 -7.75 2.72
CA ALA A 16 5.07 -7.23 2.83
C ALA A 16 5.79 -7.22 1.47
N CYS A 17 5.65 -8.29 0.68
CA CYS A 17 6.17 -8.36 -0.69
C CYS A 17 5.54 -7.30 -1.60
N PHE A 18 4.23 -7.08 -1.48
CA PHE A 18 3.55 -6.03 -2.24
C PHE A 18 4.12 -4.63 -1.91
N ASN A 19 4.34 -4.33 -0.63
CA ASN A 19 5.00 -3.09 -0.21
C ASN A 19 6.42 -2.97 -0.79
N ALA A 20 7.19 -4.06 -0.83
CA ALA A 20 8.52 -4.07 -1.44
C ALA A 20 8.46 -3.74 -2.95
N PHE A 21 7.47 -4.28 -3.68
CA PHE A 21 7.23 -3.91 -5.08
C PHE A 21 6.85 -2.45 -5.24
N CYS A 22 6.01 -1.91 -4.35
CA CYS A 22 5.68 -0.48 -4.34
C CYS A 22 6.92 0.39 -4.13
N ILE A 23 7.78 0.06 -3.16
CA ILE A 23 9.04 0.78 -2.93
C ILE A 23 9.90 0.74 -4.19
N GLN A 24 10.11 -0.46 -4.74
CA GLN A 24 10.92 -0.65 -5.94
C GLN A 24 10.40 0.20 -7.09
N ALA A 25 9.09 0.23 -7.32
CA ALA A 25 8.49 0.97 -8.43
C ALA A 25 8.58 2.50 -8.28
N HIS A 26 8.70 3.01 -7.05
CA HIS A 26 8.98 4.44 -6.82
C HIS A 26 10.46 4.78 -7.01
N LEU A 27 11.38 3.83 -6.80
CA LEU A 27 12.82 4.08 -6.84
C LEU A 27 13.48 3.74 -8.19
N THR A 28 12.94 2.77 -8.92
CA THR A 28 13.52 2.32 -10.19
C THR A 28 12.47 1.72 -11.12
N SER A 29 12.60 1.95 -12.42
CA SER A 29 11.74 1.35 -13.45
C SER A 29 12.22 -0.02 -13.94
N ARG A 30 13.34 -0.53 -13.42
CA ARG A 30 14.07 -1.66 -14.02
C ARG A 30 13.33 -2.99 -13.91
N PHE A 31 12.64 -3.24 -12.80
CA PHE A 31 11.96 -4.53 -12.55
C PHE A 31 10.47 -4.50 -12.89
N SER A 32 9.83 -3.34 -12.73
CA SER A 32 8.39 -3.17 -12.95
C SER A 32 8.10 -1.91 -13.79
N PRO A 33 8.57 -1.88 -15.06
CA PRO A 33 8.54 -0.66 -15.88
C PRO A 33 7.11 -0.14 -16.12
N ALA A 34 6.15 -1.05 -16.34
CA ALA A 34 4.74 -0.68 -16.51
C ALA A 34 4.15 -0.06 -15.23
N PHE A 35 4.43 -0.65 -14.07
CA PHE A 35 3.93 -0.15 -12.79
C PHE A 35 4.57 1.19 -12.41
N SER A 36 5.89 1.30 -12.61
CA SER A 36 6.64 2.54 -12.37
C SER A 36 6.16 3.69 -13.27
N LYS A 37 5.88 3.40 -14.56
CA LYS A 37 5.30 4.39 -15.48
C LYS A 37 3.89 4.80 -15.06
N ASN A 38 3.08 3.87 -14.56
CA ASN A 38 1.75 4.20 -14.05
C ASN A 38 1.86 5.08 -12.80
N LEU A 39 2.76 4.78 -11.86
CA LEU A 39 3.00 5.64 -10.69
C LEU A 39 3.48 7.04 -11.11
N ALA A 40 4.45 7.14 -12.02
CA ALA A 40 4.98 8.43 -12.48
C ALA A 40 3.90 9.32 -13.14
N THR A 41 2.90 8.73 -13.79
CA THR A 41 1.80 9.49 -14.41
C THR A 41 0.70 9.86 -13.41
N GLN A 42 0.42 9.00 -12.42
CA GLN A 42 -0.64 9.20 -11.43
C GLN A 42 -0.19 10.07 -10.24
N LEU A 43 1.08 10.03 -9.85
CA LEU A 43 1.58 10.72 -8.66
C LEU A 43 1.34 12.25 -8.68
N PRO A 44 1.52 12.98 -9.80
CA PRO A 44 1.16 14.40 -9.86
C PRO A 44 -0.34 14.65 -9.71
N HIS A 45 -1.18 13.71 -10.17
CA HIS A 45 -2.64 13.81 -10.03
C HIS A 45 -3.05 13.60 -8.57
N HIS A 46 -2.48 12.58 -7.91
CA HIS A 46 -2.65 12.35 -6.46
C HIS A 46 -2.17 13.54 -5.63
N ASN A 47 -1.00 14.09 -5.94
CA ASN A 47 -0.46 15.25 -5.22
C ASN A 47 -1.40 16.44 -5.35
N LYS A 48 -1.85 16.75 -6.57
CA LYS A 48 -2.80 17.85 -6.83
C LYS A 48 -4.18 17.63 -6.19
N ALA A 49 -4.63 16.41 -6.02
CA ALA A 49 -5.94 16.13 -5.42
C ALA A 49 -5.89 16.12 -3.88
N ILE A 50 -4.84 15.55 -3.30
CA ILE A 50 -4.78 15.21 -1.87
C ILE A 50 -3.93 16.21 -1.09
N PHE A 51 -2.78 16.58 -1.65
CA PHE A 51 -1.72 17.30 -0.94
C PHE A 51 -1.44 18.70 -1.50
N TRP A 52 -2.24 19.19 -2.45
CA TRP A 52 -2.03 20.50 -3.08
C TRP A 52 -1.94 21.66 -2.08
N TRP A 53 -2.67 21.56 -0.97
CA TRP A 53 -2.69 22.56 0.09
C TRP A 53 -1.46 22.52 1.00
N LEU A 54 -0.68 21.43 0.98
CA LEU A 54 0.54 21.28 1.79
C LEU A 54 1.80 21.74 1.05
N GLY A 55 1.73 22.11 -0.25
CA GLY A 55 2.88 22.58 -1.02
C GLY A 55 4.02 21.55 -1.16
N VAL A 56 3.70 20.26 -1.02
CA VAL A 56 4.68 19.17 -1.06
C VAL A 56 5.05 18.87 -2.51
N SER A 57 6.35 18.81 -2.82
CA SER A 57 6.82 18.44 -4.16
C SER A 57 6.53 16.96 -4.45
N ASP A 58 6.35 16.61 -5.73
CA ASP A 58 6.16 15.23 -6.17
C ASP A 58 7.30 14.32 -5.69
N GLU A 59 8.53 14.84 -5.67
CA GLU A 59 9.71 14.12 -5.20
C GLU A 59 9.63 13.82 -3.70
N THR A 60 9.22 14.79 -2.88
CA THR A 60 9.01 14.58 -1.45
C THR A 60 7.89 13.57 -1.21
N LEU A 61 6.80 13.67 -1.96
CA LEU A 61 5.68 12.73 -1.86
C LEU A 61 6.11 11.29 -2.22
N ARG A 62 6.97 11.15 -3.24
CA ARG A 62 7.59 9.87 -3.61
C ARG A 62 8.38 9.26 -2.44
N TYR A 63 9.24 10.04 -1.79
CA TYR A 63 10.00 9.57 -0.62
C TYR A 63 9.12 9.28 0.59
N MET A 64 8.03 10.02 0.78
CA MET A 64 7.03 9.72 1.81
C MET A 64 6.37 8.36 1.57
N PHE A 65 5.94 8.08 0.33
CA PHE A 65 5.37 6.78 -0.01
C PHE A 65 6.37 5.64 0.15
N VAL A 66 7.63 5.83 -0.26
CA VAL A 66 8.71 4.86 -0.03
C VAL A 66 8.86 4.57 1.47
N SER A 67 8.92 5.62 2.30
CA SER A 67 9.10 5.48 3.75
C SER A 67 7.91 4.76 4.41
N LEU A 68 6.69 5.10 4.01
CA LEU A 68 5.46 4.43 4.49
C LEU A 68 5.44 2.95 4.13
N ASN A 69 5.73 2.61 2.87
CA ASN A 69 5.75 1.21 2.42
C ASN A 69 6.90 0.43 3.09
N ALA A 70 8.06 1.06 3.31
CA ALA A 70 9.19 0.42 4.00
C ALA A 70 8.86 0.12 5.46
N GLY A 71 8.30 1.10 6.17
CA GLY A 71 7.85 0.92 7.56
C GLY A 71 6.77 -0.16 7.67
N LEU A 72 5.78 -0.13 6.78
CA LEU A 72 4.71 -1.13 6.78
C LEU A 72 5.23 -2.54 6.44
N GLY A 73 6.10 -2.65 5.44
CA GLY A 73 6.75 -3.90 5.07
C GLY A 73 7.51 -4.53 6.24
N LEU A 74 8.28 -3.72 6.99
CA LEU A 74 8.99 -4.17 8.19
C LEU A 74 8.04 -4.63 9.29
N LEU A 75 6.98 -3.86 9.59
CA LEU A 75 5.99 -4.22 10.60
C LEU A 75 5.29 -5.54 10.26
N LEU A 76 5.00 -5.79 8.98
CA LEU A 76 4.36 -7.03 8.52
C LEU A 76 5.33 -8.22 8.53
N ALA A 77 6.60 -8.01 8.21
CA ALA A 77 7.62 -9.05 8.18
C ALA A 77 8.01 -9.54 9.59
N LEU A 78 8.07 -8.64 10.57
CA LEU A 78 8.48 -8.96 11.94
C LEU A 78 7.34 -9.61 12.75
N PRO A 79 7.49 -10.86 13.24
CA PRO A 79 6.42 -11.59 13.91
C PRO A 79 5.80 -10.85 15.11
N GLY A 80 6.66 -10.20 15.92
CA GLY A 80 6.26 -9.44 17.10
C GLY A 80 5.45 -8.18 16.80
N TRP A 81 5.62 -7.60 15.61
CA TRP A 81 4.94 -6.35 15.21
C TRP A 81 3.80 -6.57 14.21
N ARG A 82 3.65 -7.79 13.68
CA ARG A 82 2.71 -8.09 12.59
C ARG A 82 1.26 -7.73 12.91
N SER A 83 0.80 -7.86 14.16
CA SER A 83 -0.58 -7.48 14.50
C SER A 83 -0.78 -5.97 14.34
N THR A 84 0.18 -5.19 14.81
CA THR A 84 0.23 -3.74 14.62
C THR A 84 0.38 -3.40 13.13
N GLY A 85 1.27 -4.09 12.41
CA GLY A 85 1.45 -3.90 10.97
C GLY A 85 0.16 -4.12 10.17
N LEU A 86 -0.61 -5.17 10.47
CA LEU A 86 -1.89 -5.44 9.81
C LEU A 86 -2.94 -4.37 10.13
N LYS A 87 -3.01 -3.89 11.38
CA LYS A 87 -3.92 -2.80 11.77
C LYS A 87 -3.57 -1.49 11.07
N VAL A 88 -2.27 -1.16 11.00
CA VAL A 88 -1.77 0.01 10.29
C VAL A 88 -2.03 -0.13 8.79
N ALA A 89 -1.82 -1.30 8.21
CA ALA A 89 -2.14 -1.57 6.79
C ALA A 89 -3.62 -1.33 6.52
N LEU A 90 -4.51 -1.84 7.37
CA LEU A 90 -5.95 -1.64 7.25
C LEU A 90 -6.32 -0.14 7.33
N ALA A 91 -5.76 0.59 8.30
CA ALA A 91 -6.01 2.03 8.44
C ALA A 91 -5.53 2.82 7.20
N LEU A 92 -4.32 2.53 6.72
CA LEU A 92 -3.76 3.17 5.52
C LEU A 92 -4.54 2.82 4.26
N LEU A 93 -5.05 1.59 4.13
CA LEU A 93 -5.93 1.20 3.03
C LEU A 93 -7.25 1.95 3.05
N CYS A 94 -7.84 2.19 4.23
CA CYS A 94 -9.06 3.00 4.34
C CYS A 94 -8.81 4.48 3.95
N VAL A 95 -7.68 5.05 4.38
CA VAL A 95 -7.27 6.42 4.01
C VAL A 95 -7.00 6.52 2.50
N GLY A 96 -6.25 5.55 1.96
CA GLY A 96 -5.96 5.43 0.52
C GLY A 96 -7.24 5.29 -0.29
N PHE A 97 -8.16 4.42 0.12
CA PHE A 97 -9.44 4.22 -0.53
C PHE A 97 -10.24 5.52 -0.55
N THR A 98 -10.38 6.19 0.58
CA THR A 98 -11.13 7.46 0.67
C THR A 98 -10.52 8.54 -0.22
N SER A 99 -9.19 8.55 -0.35
CA SER A 99 -8.47 9.49 -1.20
C SER A 99 -8.63 9.16 -2.69
N ASP A 100 -8.51 7.89 -3.06
CA ASP A 100 -8.66 7.43 -4.43
C ASP A 100 -10.10 7.55 -4.93
N MET A 101 -11.11 7.37 -4.08
CA MET A 101 -12.52 7.59 -4.47
C MET A 101 -12.83 9.06 -4.79
N LYS A 102 -11.99 10.02 -4.34
CA LYS A 102 -12.10 11.42 -4.76
C LYS A 102 -11.54 11.65 -6.17
N LEU A 103 -10.66 10.76 -6.64
CA LEU A 103 -10.18 10.75 -8.00
C LEU A 103 -11.25 10.11 -8.88
N LYS A 104 -11.95 10.93 -9.67
CA LYS A 104 -13.03 10.46 -10.55
C LYS A 104 -12.52 9.60 -11.71
N GLU A 105 -11.22 9.68 -12.02
CA GLU A 105 -10.60 8.86 -13.05
C GLU A 105 -10.33 7.43 -12.55
N LYS A 106 -10.61 6.43 -13.39
CA LYS A 106 -10.35 5.00 -13.10
C LYS A 106 -10.94 4.51 -11.76
N TRP A 107 -12.01 5.14 -11.29
CA TRP A 107 -12.68 4.84 -10.02
C TRP A 107 -12.88 3.34 -9.78
N LEU A 108 -13.33 2.61 -10.80
CA LEU A 108 -13.59 1.17 -10.71
C LEU A 108 -12.31 0.35 -10.50
N LEU A 109 -11.19 0.77 -11.10
CA LEU A 109 -9.88 0.12 -10.93
C LEU A 109 -9.32 0.37 -9.53
N HIS A 110 -9.47 1.60 -9.02
CA HIS A 110 -9.10 1.96 -7.65
C HIS A 110 -9.95 1.19 -6.64
N PHE A 111 -11.25 1.07 -6.88
CA PHE A 111 -12.16 0.31 -6.03
C PHE A 111 -11.76 -1.17 -5.98
N LEU A 112 -11.52 -1.78 -7.13
CA LEU A 112 -11.18 -3.20 -7.20
C LEU A 112 -9.84 -3.50 -6.50
N SER A 113 -8.81 -2.68 -6.74
CA SER A 113 -7.51 -2.85 -6.09
C SER A 113 -7.57 -2.70 -4.58
N HIS A 114 -8.33 -1.73 -4.06
CA HIS A 114 -8.55 -1.58 -2.62
C HIS A 114 -9.37 -2.72 -2.04
N LEU A 115 -10.41 -3.18 -2.73
CA LEU A 115 -11.22 -4.32 -2.27
C LEU A 115 -10.36 -5.58 -2.09
N VAL A 116 -9.47 -5.86 -3.04
CA VAL A 116 -8.55 -7.00 -2.96
C VAL A 116 -7.60 -6.85 -1.77
N LEU A 117 -6.93 -5.70 -1.63
CA LEU A 117 -5.98 -5.47 -0.55
C LEU A 117 -6.65 -5.46 0.83
N LEU A 118 -7.84 -4.86 0.94
CA LEU A 118 -8.66 -4.88 2.15
C LEU A 118 -9.07 -6.31 2.52
N SER A 119 -9.51 -7.10 1.53
CA SER A 119 -9.94 -8.49 1.76
C SER A 119 -8.77 -9.35 2.26
N ILE A 120 -7.59 -9.23 1.65
CA ILE A 120 -6.38 -9.94 2.09
C ILE A 120 -5.99 -9.51 3.51
N THR A 121 -6.01 -8.21 3.80
CA THR A 121 -5.64 -7.67 5.11
C THR A 121 -6.63 -8.11 6.19
N MET A 122 -7.93 -8.05 5.92
CA MET A 122 -8.98 -8.50 6.84
C MET A 122 -8.93 -10.00 7.06
N ALA A 123 -8.70 -10.80 6.02
CA ALA A 123 -8.50 -12.24 6.15
C ALA A 123 -7.28 -12.55 7.04
N ALA A 124 -6.16 -11.85 6.82
CA ALA A 124 -4.96 -12.00 7.64
C ALA A 124 -5.19 -11.65 9.12
N ILE A 125 -6.01 -10.63 9.41
CA ILE A 125 -6.40 -10.26 10.76
C ILE A 125 -7.33 -11.30 11.38
N TYR A 126 -8.35 -11.75 10.63
CA TYR A 126 -9.39 -12.64 11.14
C TYR A 126 -8.87 -14.04 11.49
N VAL A 127 -7.94 -14.58 10.69
CA VAL A 127 -7.41 -15.94 10.88
C VAL A 127 -6.24 -16.02 11.87
N ARG A 128 -5.86 -14.91 12.50
CA ARG A 128 -4.72 -14.85 13.43
C ARG A 128 -5.08 -15.26 14.85
#